data_AF-A0AAD2XV32-F1
#
_entry.id   AF-A0AAD2XV32-F1
#
_cell.length_a   1.000
_cell.length_b   1.000
_cell.length_c   1.000
_cell.angle_alpha   90.00
_cell.angle_beta   90.00
_cell.angle_gamma   90.00
#
_symmetry.space_group_name_H-M   'P 1'
#
loop_
_entity.id
_entity.type
_entity.pdbx_description
1 polymer ?
#
loop_
_entity_poly.entity_id
_entity_poly.type
_entity_poly.pdbx_seq_one_letter_code
_entity_poly.pdbx_strand_id
1 'polypeptide(L)'
;MTTITYVATVALFAGQGRASAGDSVAPTARVRFVNGHYTYIGVYNIPHDRLRAVTGYSTDFWEQVDILARRVHRYIQKLVDDGKIQRVTTFEELPPEVADEINNDPELVDFGPTGRLYVQLRVTDLLRFG
;
A
#
# COMPACT_ATOMS: atom_id res chain seq x y z
N MET A 1 -19.85 -20.76 7.23
CA MET A 1 -19.64 -19.31 7.39
C MET A 1 -18.72 -18.85 6.27
N THR A 2 -19.19 -17.98 5.39
CA THR A 2 -18.39 -17.43 4.29
C THR A 2 -17.55 -16.29 4.85
N THR A 3 -16.25 -16.49 5.04
CA THR A 3 -15.35 -15.43 5.50
C THR A 3 -15.13 -14.44 4.37
N ILE A 4 -15.63 -13.22 4.51
CA ILE A 4 -15.39 -12.15 3.54
C ILE A 4 -13.90 -11.78 3.62
N THR A 5 -13.23 -11.80 2.47
CA THR A 5 -11.80 -11.52 2.33
C THR A 5 -11.62 -10.16 1.68
N TYR A 6 -10.81 -9.30 2.29
CA TYR A 6 -10.52 -7.95 1.83
C TYR A 6 -9.04 -7.81 1.49
N VAL A 7 -8.73 -6.96 0.51
CA VAL A 7 -7.36 -6.60 0.16
C VAL A 7 -6.87 -5.55 1.15
N ALA A 8 -5.79 -5.83 1.85
CA ALA A 8 -5.17 -4.90 2.79
C ALA A 8 -4.11 -4.04 2.11
N THR A 9 -3.25 -4.61 1.26
CA THR A 9 -2.27 -3.84 0.50
C THR A 9 -1.81 -4.62 -0.73
N VAL A 10 -1.38 -3.90 -1.76
CA VAL A 10 -0.78 -4.45 -2.97
C VAL A 10 0.58 -3.79 -3.17
N ALA A 11 1.64 -4.58 -3.12
CA ALA A 11 2.97 -4.14 -3.49
C ALA A 11 3.27 -4.62 -4.91
N LEU A 12 3.12 -3.72 -5.89
CA LEU A 12 3.11 -4.06 -7.32
C LEU A 12 4.42 -4.70 -7.82
N PHE A 13 5.56 -4.31 -7.23
CA PHE A 13 6.91 -4.76 -7.64
C PHE A 13 7.63 -5.63 -6.60
N ALA A 14 6.99 -5.97 -5.48
CA ALA A 14 7.64 -6.79 -4.44
C ALA A 14 7.79 -8.28 -4.81
N GLY A 15 7.21 -8.70 -5.95
CA GLY A 15 7.30 -10.06 -6.48
C GLY A 15 8.58 -10.36 -7.27
N GLN A 16 9.49 -9.40 -7.45
CA GLN A 16 10.83 -9.67 -8.00
C GLN A 16 11.69 -10.39 -6.96
N GLY A 17 11.38 -11.66 -6.69
CA GLY A 17 12.42 -12.58 -6.24
C GLY A 17 13.53 -12.53 -7.29
N ARG A 18 14.79 -12.34 -6.87
CA ARG A 18 16.00 -12.32 -7.72
C ARG A 18 15.82 -13.18 -8.98
N ALA A 19 15.43 -12.55 -10.07
CA ALA A 19 15.40 -13.22 -11.36
C ALA A 19 16.85 -13.23 -11.85
N SER A 20 17.47 -14.41 -11.85
CA SER A 20 18.60 -14.64 -12.74
C SER A 20 18.13 -14.32 -14.15
N ALA A 21 18.91 -13.51 -14.87
CA ALA A 21 18.65 -13.13 -16.25
C ALA A 21 18.42 -14.41 -17.10
N GLY A 22 17.18 -14.71 -17.46
CA GLY A 22 16.87 -15.90 -18.23
C GLY A 22 15.38 -16.22 -18.36
N ASP A 23 14.59 -16.05 -17.30
CA ASP A 23 13.17 -16.39 -17.32
C ASP A 23 12.29 -15.13 -17.33
N SER A 24 11.50 -14.97 -18.39
CA SER A 24 10.41 -13.98 -18.48
C SER A 24 9.30 -14.35 -17.49
N VAL A 25 9.57 -14.14 -16.20
CA VAL A 25 8.56 -14.27 -15.14
C VAL A 25 7.55 -13.14 -15.33
N ALA A 26 6.30 -13.49 -15.61
CA ALA A 26 5.22 -12.51 -15.71
C ALA A 26 5.19 -11.65 -14.43
N PRO A 27 5.03 -10.32 -14.54
CA PRO A 27 5.07 -9.45 -13.38
C PRO A 27 3.95 -9.82 -12.40
N THR A 28 4.31 -9.97 -11.13
CA THR A 28 3.37 -10.30 -10.04
C THR A 28 3.37 -9.21 -8.98
N ALA A 29 2.19 -8.91 -8.45
CA ALA A 29 2.00 -8.03 -7.30
C ALA A 29 1.84 -8.87 -6.03
N ARG A 30 2.49 -8.45 -4.95
CA ARG A 30 2.33 -9.08 -3.63
C ARG A 30 1.10 -8.49 -2.96
N VAL A 31 0.05 -9.29 -2.79
CA VAL A 31 -1.24 -8.88 -2.23
C VAL A 31 -1.39 -9.45 -0.82
N ARG A 32 -1.66 -8.58 0.15
CA ARG A 32 -2.00 -8.97 1.52
C ARG A 32 -3.51 -8.99 1.69
N PHE A 33 -4.04 -10.02 2.35
CA PHE A 33 -5.47 -10.15 2.63
C PHE A 33 -5.76 -10.13 4.14
N VAL A 34 -6.92 -9.59 4.48
CA VAL A 34 -7.51 -9.60 5.82
C VAL A 34 -8.95 -10.10 5.77
N ASN A 35 -9.48 -10.58 6.89
CA ASN A 35 -10.89 -10.97 7.00
C ASN A 35 -11.78 -9.77 7.36
N GLY A 36 -13.09 -9.98 7.48
CA GLY A 36 -14.06 -8.97 7.93
C GLY A 36 -13.87 -8.45 9.36
N HIS A 37 -12.92 -8.99 10.11
CA HIS A 37 -12.47 -8.47 11.41
C HIS A 37 -11.08 -7.83 11.32
N TYR A 38 -10.62 -7.48 10.11
CA TYR A 38 -9.30 -6.92 9.82
C TYR A 38 -8.12 -7.79 10.31
N THR A 39 -8.37 -9.08 10.53
CA THR A 39 -7.32 -10.04 10.92
C THR A 39 -6.57 -10.49 9.68
N TYR A 40 -5.25 -10.48 9.75
CA TYR A 40 -4.38 -10.99 8.69
C TYR A 40 -4.70 -12.44 8.33
N ILE A 41 -4.97 -12.69 7.04
CA ILE A 41 -5.23 -14.03 6.51
C ILE A 41 -3.99 -14.57 5.79
N GLY A 42 -3.27 -13.72 5.04
CA GLY A 42 -2.13 -14.18 4.25
C GLY A 42 -1.60 -13.16 3.25
N VAL A 43 -0.53 -13.56 2.59
CA VAL A 43 0.10 -12.84 1.48
C VAL A 43 0.23 -13.78 0.29
N TYR A 44 -0.13 -13.31 -0.90
CA TYR A 44 -0.03 -14.08 -2.14
C TYR A 44 0.59 -13.22 -3.25
N ASN A 45 1.40 -13.83 -4.10
CA ASN A 45 1.86 -13.20 -5.34
C ASN A 45 0.79 -13.42 -6.41
N ILE A 46 0.19 -12.33 -6.87
CA ILE A 46 -0.88 -12.33 -7.86
C ILE A 46 -0.32 -11.81 -9.18
N PRO A 47 -0.41 -12.58 -10.28
CA PRO A 47 -0.08 -12.10 -11.62
C PRO A 47 -0.84 -10.81 -11.97
N HIS A 48 -0.18 -9.86 -12.63
CA HIS A 48 -0.79 -8.56 -12.96
C HIS A 48 -2.08 -8.69 -13.80
N ASP A 49 -2.15 -9.66 -14.72
CA ASP A 49 -3.33 -9.96 -15.54
C ASP A 49 -4.54 -10.45 -14.70
N ARG A 50 -4.29 -11.03 -13.53
CA ARG A 50 -5.32 -11.49 -12.57
C ARG A 50 -5.65 -10.46 -11.48
N LEU A 51 -4.88 -9.38 -11.38
CA LEU A 51 -4.99 -8.43 -10.27
C LEU A 51 -6.38 -7.78 -10.20
N ARG A 52 -6.93 -7.34 -11.33
CA ARG A 52 -8.30 -6.79 -11.39
C ARG A 52 -9.35 -7.80 -10.93
N ALA A 53 -9.23 -9.07 -11.31
CA ALA A 53 -10.19 -10.09 -10.92
C ALA A 53 -10.14 -10.38 -9.40
N VAL A 54 -8.96 -10.27 -8.79
CA VAL A 54 -8.75 -10.57 -7.37
C VAL A 54 -9.08 -9.38 -6.47
N THR A 55 -8.71 -8.16 -6.89
CA THR A 55 -8.80 -6.98 -6.03
C THR A 55 -9.91 -6.02 -6.42
N GLY A 56 -10.52 -6.20 -7.59
CA GLY A 56 -11.49 -5.26 -8.17
C GLY A 56 -10.87 -4.04 -8.88
N TYR A 57 -9.54 -3.88 -8.87
CA TYR A 57 -8.85 -2.71 -9.41
C TYR A 57 -7.75 -3.07 -10.40
N SER A 58 -7.53 -2.24 -11.42
CA SER A 58 -6.47 -2.45 -12.43
C SER A 58 -5.08 -2.28 -11.85
N THR A 59 -4.07 -2.74 -12.60
CA THR A 59 -2.65 -2.47 -12.34
C THR A 59 -2.38 -0.98 -12.18
N ASP A 60 -2.89 -0.14 -13.08
CA ASP A 60 -2.70 1.32 -13.04
C ASP A 60 -3.18 1.94 -11.72
N PHE A 61 -4.30 1.44 -11.17
CA PHE A 61 -4.80 1.90 -9.87
C PHE A 61 -3.79 1.57 -8.76
N TRP A 62 -3.28 0.35 -8.73
CA TRP A 62 -2.32 -0.08 -7.73
C TRP A 62 -0.93 0.55 -7.89
N GLU A 63 -0.55 0.84 -9.13
CA GLU A 63 0.64 1.63 -9.44
C GLU A 63 0.51 3.04 -8.84
N GLN A 64 -0.61 3.71 -9.07
CA GLN A 64 -0.89 5.02 -8.49
C GLN A 64 -0.89 4.98 -6.95
N VAL A 65 -1.46 3.93 -6.35
CA VAL A 65 -1.39 3.70 -4.88
C VAL A 65 0.06 3.59 -4.42
N ASP A 66 0.92 2.79 -5.08
CA ASP A 66 2.31 2.60 -4.65
C ASP A 66 3.14 3.89 -4.84
N ILE A 67 2.93 4.63 -5.92
CA ILE A 67 3.60 5.93 -6.18
C ILE A 67 3.28 6.93 -5.06
N LEU A 68 1.99 7.13 -4.80
CA LEU A 68 1.54 8.09 -3.79
C LEU A 68 1.96 7.65 -2.38
N ALA A 69 1.84 6.36 -2.06
CA ALA A 69 2.27 5.85 -0.77
C ALA A 69 3.78 6.01 -0.52
N ARG A 70 4.62 5.79 -1.54
CA ARG A 70 6.07 6.04 -1.42
C ARG A 70 6.40 7.53 -1.26
N ARG A 71 5.64 8.42 -1.92
CA ARG A 71 5.78 9.87 -1.70
C ARG A 71 5.47 10.22 -0.25
N VAL A 72 4.33 9.78 0.27
CA VAL A 72 3.92 10.01 1.66
C VAL A 72 4.93 9.40 2.63
N HIS A 73 5.38 8.17 2.40
CA HIS A 73 6.36 7.51 3.24
C HIS A 73 7.68 8.30 3.33
N ARG A 74 8.20 8.80 2.20
CA ARG A 74 9.39 9.66 2.19
C ARG A 74 9.18 10.97 2.94
N TYR A 75 7.98 11.54 2.86
CA TYR A 75 7.63 12.73 3.63
C TYR A 75 7.67 12.46 5.14
N ILE A 76 7.05 11.36 5.59
CA ILE A 76 7.07 10.93 6.99
C ILE A 76 8.51 10.67 7.46
N GLN A 77 9.32 9.96 6.66
CA GLN A 77 10.73 9.71 6.97
C GLN A 77 11.50 11.02 7.17
N LYS A 78 11.31 11.99 6.28
CA LYS A 78 11.93 13.31 6.42
C LYS A 78 11.55 13.99 7.73
N LEU A 79 10.27 13.96 8.12
CA LEU A 79 9.82 14.53 9.38
C LEU A 79 10.44 13.84 10.60
N VAL A 80 10.62 12.52 10.53
CA VAL A 80 11.31 11.74 11.58
C VAL A 80 12.79 12.13 11.65
N ASP A 81 13.48 12.17 10.51
CA ASP A 81 14.91 12.48 10.42
C ASP A 81 15.20 13.93 10.89
N ASP A 82 14.29 14.86 10.58
CA ASP A 82 14.35 16.26 11.04
C ASP A 82 13.92 16.43 12.51
N GLY A 83 13.54 15.35 13.20
CA GLY A 83 13.09 15.36 14.60
C GLY A 83 11.74 16.06 14.82
N LYS A 84 10.93 16.25 13.78
CA LYS A 84 9.62 16.90 13.84
C LYS A 84 8.54 15.99 14.41
N ILE A 85 8.65 14.68 14.19
CA ILE A 85 7.75 13.67 14.74
C ILE A 85 8.54 12.47 15.26
N GLN A 86 7.92 11.68 16.13
CA GLN A 86 8.48 10.39 16.54
C GLN A 86 8.29 9.33 15.45
N ARG A 87 9.10 8.27 15.49
CA ARG A 87 8.93 7.12 14.60
C ARG A 87 7.60 6.43 14.89
N VAL A 88 6.81 6.24 13.84
CA VAL A 88 5.52 5.54 13.87
C VAL A 88 5.58 4.26 13.05
N THR A 89 4.67 3.34 13.34
CA THR A 89 4.52 2.06 12.64
C THR A 89 3.23 1.97 11.83
N THR A 90 2.27 2.87 12.03
CA THR A 90 1.06 2.96 11.19
C THR A 90 0.73 4.40 10.82
N PHE A 91 -0.10 4.55 9.79
CA PHE A 91 -0.61 5.87 9.40
C PHE A 91 -1.46 6.50 10.51
N GLU A 92 -2.24 5.70 11.24
CA GLU A 92 -3.12 6.16 12.33
C GLU A 92 -2.35 6.67 13.56
N GLU A 93 -1.08 6.31 13.70
CA GLU A 93 -0.19 6.79 14.76
C GLU A 93 0.40 8.17 14.47
N LEU A 94 0.20 8.72 13.26
CA LEU A 94 0.69 10.05 12.91
C LEU A 94 0.03 11.14 13.76
N PRO A 95 0.75 12.22 14.10
CA PRO A 95 0.14 13.41 14.67
C PRO A 95 -1.03 13.90 13.79
N PRO A 96 -2.16 14.34 14.37
CA PRO A 96 -3.34 14.74 13.59
C PRO A 96 -3.03 15.78 12.52
N GLU A 97 -2.20 16.77 12.84
CA GLU A 97 -1.79 17.83 11.90
C GLU A 97 -1.06 17.28 10.67
N VAL A 98 -0.20 16.27 10.84
CA VAL A 98 0.53 15.62 9.75
C VAL A 98 -0.39 14.71 8.94
N ALA A 99 -1.27 13.97 9.61
CA ALA A 99 -2.26 13.13 8.93
C ALA A 99 -3.23 13.98 8.09
N ASP A 100 -3.66 15.14 8.63
CA ASP A 100 -4.53 16.08 7.94
C ASP A 100 -3.82 16.72 6.74
N GLU A 101 -2.56 17.14 6.89
CA GLU A 101 -1.78 17.67 5.77
C GLU A 101 -1.69 16.64 4.62
N ILE A 102 -1.38 15.38 4.94
CA ILE A 102 -1.33 14.30 3.94
C ILE A 102 -2.72 14.07 3.32
N ASN A 103 -3.78 14.01 4.13
CA ASN A 103 -5.14 13.73 3.63
C ASN A 103 -5.72 14.85 2.76
N ASN A 104 -5.18 16.06 2.89
CA ASN A 104 -5.53 17.25 2.11
C ASN A 104 -4.58 17.51 0.93
N ASP A 105 -3.57 16.67 0.71
CA ASP A 105 -2.75 16.71 -0.51
C ASP A 105 -3.67 16.63 -1.75
N PRO A 106 -3.57 17.58 -2.70
CA PRO A 106 -4.48 17.65 -3.85
C PRO A 106 -4.55 16.36 -4.66
N GLU A 107 -3.43 15.67 -4.87
CA GLU A 107 -3.43 14.42 -5.64
C GLU A 107 -4.11 13.29 -4.88
N LEU A 108 -4.02 13.29 -3.55
CA LEU A 108 -4.76 12.32 -2.72
C LEU A 108 -6.25 12.64 -2.69
N VAL A 109 -6.62 13.92 -2.59
CA VAL A 109 -8.01 14.37 -2.68
C VAL A 109 -8.63 13.97 -4.02
N ASP A 110 -7.93 14.25 -5.12
CA ASP A 110 -8.37 13.92 -6.49
C ASP A 110 -8.45 12.41 -6.73
N PHE A 111 -7.61 11.61 -6.07
CA PHE A 111 -7.66 10.15 -6.16
C PHE A 111 -8.89 9.55 -5.44
N GLY A 112 -9.63 10.37 -4.69
CA GLY A 112 -10.89 10.01 -4.08
C GLY A 112 -10.76 9.18 -2.79
N PRO A 113 -11.87 8.96 -2.08
CA PRO A 113 -11.85 8.33 -0.75
C PRO A 113 -11.29 6.90 -0.77
N THR A 114 -11.64 6.11 -1.79
CA THR A 114 -11.14 4.73 -1.94
C THR A 114 -9.64 4.70 -2.24
N GLY A 115 -9.16 5.56 -3.13
CA GLY A 115 -7.74 5.68 -3.44
C GLY A 115 -6.93 6.07 -2.20
N ARG A 116 -7.40 7.07 -1.44
CA ARG A 116 -6.79 7.49 -0.18
C ARG A 116 -6.71 6.37 0.85
N LEU A 117 -7.79 5.61 1.03
CA LEU A 117 -7.79 4.46 1.94
C LEU A 117 -6.68 3.47 1.59
N TYR A 118 -6.56 3.08 0.31
CA TYR A 118 -5.52 2.14 -0.10
C TYR A 118 -4.11 2.73 -0.03
N VAL A 119 -3.95 4.05 -0.23
CA VAL A 119 -2.68 4.73 0.03
C VAL A 119 -2.31 4.66 1.51
N GLN A 120 -3.21 4.97 2.43
CA GLN A 120 -2.94 4.90 3.88
C GLN A 120 -2.54 3.48 4.30
N LEU A 121 -3.27 2.46 3.82
CA LEU A 121 -2.93 1.07 4.09
C LEU A 121 -1.57 0.67 3.51
N ARG A 122 -1.22 1.18 2.32
CA ARG A 122 0.10 0.96 1.70
C ARG A 122 1.21 1.69 2.46
N VAL A 123 0.98 2.90 2.95
CA VAL A 123 1.92 3.64 3.81
C VAL A 123 2.16 2.87 5.10
N THR A 124 1.11 2.37 5.77
CA THR A 124 1.25 1.51 6.95
C THR A 124 2.09 0.27 6.65
N ASP A 125 1.95 -0.36 5.47
CA ASP A 125 2.82 -1.48 5.09
C ASP A 125 4.30 -1.06 4.96
N LEU A 126 4.57 0.10 4.34
CA LEU A 126 5.92 0.64 4.20
C LEU A 126 6.53 1.01 5.56
N LEU A 127 5.77 1.62 6.47
CA LEU A 127 6.26 1.98 7.81
C LEU A 127 6.64 0.75 8.65
N ARG A 128 5.93 -0.38 8.48
CA ARG A 128 6.17 -1.62 9.23
C ARG A 128 7.28 -2.49 8.65
N PHE A 129 7.38 -2.55 7.32
CA PHE A 129 8.17 -3.58 6.64
C PHE A 129 9.08 -3.05 5.52
N GLY A 130 9.00 -1.76 5.18
CA GLY A 130 9.71 -1.12 4.07
C GLY A 130 10.96 -0.35 4.48
#